data_AF-A0A9E5I2K2-F1
#
_entry.id   AF-A0A9E5I2K2-F1
#
_cell.length_a   1.000
_cell.length_b   1.000
_cell.length_c   1.000
_cell.angle_alpha   90.00
_cell.angle_beta   90.00
_cell.angle_gamma   90.00
#
_symmetry.space_group_name_H-M   'P 1'
#
loop_
_entity.id
_entity.type
_entity.pdbx_description
1 polymer ?
#
loop_
_entity_poly.entity_id
_entity_poly.type
_entity_poly.pdbx_seq_one_letter_code
_entity_poly.pdbx_strand_id
1 'polypeptide(L)'
;SAEHVSDETLVSDLKYLRATWQQIAQRAKEKAAPALLHQDLNLAERVLRDMAGPETLQIRIDSAENFERLTQFAQTFMPQLSSKLTLYRGERALFDLFDIDSEINKALGRRVDLKSGGYLMIDQTESMTTIDVNTGSFVGARNLDDTVFKTNLEAAQAIARQLRLRNLGGIIIRPAPL
;
A
#
# COMPACT_ATOMS: atom_id res chain seq x y z
N SER A 1 -10.35 9.39 -5.16
CA SER A 1 -11.57 9.14 -5.97
C SER A 1 -12.65 8.59 -5.07
N ALA A 2 -13.74 9.33 -4.88
CA ALA A 2 -14.76 9.06 -3.86
C ALA A 2 -15.96 8.22 -4.35
N GLU A 3 -15.86 7.62 -5.55
CA GLU A 3 -17.02 7.01 -6.22
C GLU A 3 -17.50 5.67 -5.62
N HIS A 4 -16.70 5.06 -4.73
CA HIS A 4 -16.99 3.75 -4.12
C HIS A 4 -16.67 3.66 -2.62
N VAL A 5 -16.63 4.80 -1.92
CA VAL A 5 -16.27 4.85 -0.50
C VAL A 5 -17.54 4.71 0.35
N SER A 6 -17.55 3.79 1.31
CA SER A 6 -18.70 3.57 2.20
C SER A 6 -18.97 4.78 3.10
N ASP A 7 -20.24 4.98 3.47
CA ASP A 7 -20.67 6.07 4.36
C ASP A 7 -19.89 6.10 5.69
N GLU A 8 -19.55 4.92 6.22
CA GLU A 8 -18.74 4.79 7.44
C GLU A 8 -17.33 5.37 7.27
N THR A 9 -16.72 5.14 6.11
CA THR A 9 -15.38 5.65 5.80
C THR A 9 -15.46 7.18 5.62
N LEU A 10 -16.50 7.69 4.95
CA LEU A 10 -16.73 9.13 4.82
C LEU A 10 -16.91 9.81 6.18
N VAL A 11 -17.67 9.21 7.09
CA VAL A 11 -17.88 9.73 8.45
C VAL A 11 -16.57 9.73 9.26
N SER A 12 -15.76 8.69 9.12
CA SER A 12 -14.42 8.63 9.74
C SER A 12 -13.53 9.76 9.24
N ASP A 13 -13.52 9.99 7.92
CA ASP A 13 -12.72 11.03 7.28
C ASP A 13 -13.18 12.44 7.70
N LEU A 14 -14.50 12.65 7.77
CA LEU A 14 -15.09 13.91 8.26
C LEU A 14 -14.71 14.20 9.72
N LYS A 15 -14.74 13.18 10.59
CA LYS A 15 -14.30 13.31 11.99
C LYS A 15 -12.82 13.66 12.07
N TYR A 16 -11.99 13.01 11.27
CA TYR A 16 -10.56 13.30 11.17
C TYR A 16 -10.29 14.74 10.74
N LEU A 17 -10.93 15.20 9.67
CA LEU A 17 -10.78 16.58 9.16
C LEU A 17 -11.24 17.62 10.19
N ARG A 18 -12.35 17.36 10.88
CA ARG A 18 -12.87 18.25 11.93
C ARG A 18 -11.93 18.35 13.12
N ALA A 19 -11.39 17.23 13.60
CA ALA A 19 -10.43 17.20 14.69
C ALA A 19 -9.13 17.94 14.30
N THR A 20 -8.65 17.71 13.07
CA THR A 20 -7.48 18.39 12.52
C THR A 20 -7.70 19.90 12.48
N TRP A 21 -8.84 20.36 11.96
CA TRP A 21 -9.19 21.78 11.90
C TRP A 21 -9.25 22.42 13.29
N GLN A 22 -9.86 21.74 14.27
CA GLN A 22 -9.93 22.24 15.64
C GLN A 22 -8.54 22.40 16.27
N GLN A 23 -7.62 21.45 16.06
CA GLN A 23 -6.25 21.58 16.55
C GLN A 23 -5.51 22.74 15.90
N ILE A 24 -5.67 22.94 14.58
CA ILE A 24 -5.05 24.05 13.86
C ILE A 24 -5.59 25.38 14.38
N ALA A 25 -6.92 25.51 14.51
CA ALA A 25 -7.56 26.72 14.99
C ALA A 25 -7.18 27.06 16.44
N GLN A 26 -6.99 26.05 17.30
CA GLN A 26 -6.54 26.25 18.67
C GLN A 26 -5.08 26.70 18.71
N ARG A 27 -4.17 26.01 18.00
CA ARG A 27 -2.75 26.37 17.93
C ARG A 27 -2.52 27.76 17.33
N ALA A 28 -3.36 28.16 16.37
CA ALA A 28 -3.32 29.49 15.77
C ALA A 28 -3.64 30.61 16.79
N LYS A 29 -4.45 30.33 17.81
CA LYS A 29 -4.78 31.27 18.89
C LYS A 29 -3.70 31.31 19.98
N GLU A 30 -3.03 30.19 20.22
CA GLU A 30 -2.09 30.04 21.33
C GLU A 30 -0.65 30.42 20.97
N LYS A 31 -0.22 30.22 19.72
CA LYS A 31 1.18 30.45 19.32
C LYS A 31 1.38 31.78 18.62
N ALA A 32 2.37 32.55 19.08
CA ALA A 32 2.86 33.74 18.38
C ALA A 32 3.69 33.34 17.14
N ALA A 33 3.59 34.14 16.07
CA ALA A 33 4.28 33.86 14.81
C ALA A 33 5.80 34.11 14.88
N PRO A 34 6.63 33.37 14.11
CA PRO A 34 6.28 32.24 13.23
C PRO A 34 6.21 30.91 14.00
N ALA A 35 5.13 30.14 13.82
CA ALA A 35 4.95 28.85 14.46
C ALA A 35 4.34 27.82 13.50
N LEU A 36 4.85 26.58 13.53
CA LEU A 36 4.25 25.46 12.80
C LEU A 36 2.92 25.07 13.47
N LEU A 37 1.82 25.26 12.75
CA LEU A 37 0.46 24.97 13.21
C LEU A 37 0.03 23.54 12.85
N HIS A 38 0.38 23.11 11.64
CA HIS A 38 0.10 21.79 11.10
C HIS A 38 1.33 21.27 10.36
N GLN A 39 1.64 20.00 10.56
CA GLN A 39 2.58 19.26 9.74
C GLN A 39 1.78 18.14 9.07
N ASP A 40 2.00 17.96 7.78
CA ASP A 40 1.36 16.86 7.05
C ASP A 40 1.74 15.51 7.66
N LEU A 41 0.82 14.56 7.50
CA LEU A 41 1.01 13.20 7.97
C LEU A 41 2.30 12.61 7.40
N ASN A 42 3.16 12.11 8.28
CA ASN A 42 4.31 11.31 7.90
C ASN A 42 3.85 9.97 7.30
N LEU A 43 4.76 9.24 6.63
CA LEU A 43 4.42 7.99 5.95
C LEU A 43 3.74 6.99 6.89
N ALA A 44 4.25 6.86 8.13
CA ALA A 44 3.72 5.90 9.09
C ALA A 44 2.29 6.25 9.54
N GLU A 45 2.00 7.53 9.74
CA GLU A 45 0.66 8.02 10.07
C GLU A 45 -0.33 7.85 8.91
N ARG A 46 0.14 8.07 7.66
CA ARG A 46 -0.68 7.80 6.46
C ARG A 46 -1.01 6.32 6.34
N VAL A 47 0.00 5.45 6.50
CA VAL A 47 -0.20 4.00 6.46
C VAL A 47 -1.17 3.56 7.56
N LEU A 48 -1.04 4.10 8.77
CA LEU A 48 -1.98 3.81 9.85
C LEU A 48 -3.41 4.23 9.48
N ARG A 49 -3.60 5.44 8.94
CA ARG A 49 -4.92 5.94 8.56
C ARG A 49 -5.55 5.14 7.41
N ASP A 50 -4.75 4.80 6.41
CA ASP A 50 -5.25 4.24 5.14
C ASP A 50 -5.38 2.71 5.18
N MET A 51 -4.55 2.03 5.98
CA MET A 51 -4.51 0.56 6.02
C MET A 51 -5.06 -0.05 7.31
N ALA A 52 -5.08 0.70 8.43
CA ALA A 52 -5.56 0.13 9.69
C ALA A 52 -7.07 0.29 9.84
N GLY A 53 -7.73 -0.81 10.20
CA GLY A 53 -9.17 -0.87 10.34
C GLY A 53 -9.61 -1.80 11.47
N PRO A 54 -10.92 -2.10 11.55
CA PRO A 54 -11.49 -3.01 12.53
C PRO A 54 -10.83 -4.40 12.45
N GLU A 55 -10.57 -4.88 11.24
CA GLU A 55 -9.96 -6.19 10.93
C GLU A 55 -8.48 -6.31 11.30
N THR A 56 -7.79 -5.19 11.56
CA THR A 56 -6.38 -5.21 11.94
C THR A 56 -6.23 -5.85 13.33
N LEU A 57 -5.48 -6.95 13.45
CA LEU A 57 -5.28 -7.64 14.73
C LEU A 57 -4.22 -6.94 15.60
N GLN A 58 -3.07 -6.62 15.02
CA GLN A 58 -1.94 -6.02 15.73
C GLN A 58 -1.09 -5.19 14.77
N ILE A 59 -0.59 -4.05 15.24
CA ILE A 59 0.36 -3.20 14.52
C ILE A 59 1.67 -3.21 15.30
N ARG A 60 2.70 -3.82 14.72
CA ARG A 60 4.04 -3.94 15.35
C ARG A 60 4.97 -2.88 14.80
N ILE A 61 5.62 -2.14 15.69
CA ILE A 61 6.54 -1.05 15.35
C ILE A 61 7.87 -1.35 16.04
N ASP A 62 8.97 -1.30 15.31
CA ASP A 62 10.34 -1.56 15.81
C ASP A 62 11.04 -0.31 16.38
N SER A 63 10.59 0.89 16.00
CA SER A 63 11.12 2.16 16.51
C SER A 63 10.27 2.71 17.67
N ALA A 64 10.92 2.96 18.81
CA ALA A 64 10.28 3.56 19.98
C ALA A 64 9.74 4.98 19.70
N GLU A 65 10.49 5.79 18.94
CA GLU A 65 10.07 7.14 18.55
C GLU A 65 8.82 7.11 17.68
N ASN A 66 8.76 6.20 16.71
CA ASN A 66 7.58 6.03 15.85
C ASN A 66 6.40 5.46 16.65
N PHE A 67 6.64 4.56 17.60
CA PHE A 67 5.59 4.01 18.46
C PHE A 67 4.93 5.10 19.30
N GLU A 68 5.71 5.98 19.94
CA GLU A 68 5.15 7.08 20.72
C GLU A 68 4.35 8.05 19.85
N ARG A 69 4.90 8.46 18.69
CA ARG A 69 4.20 9.33 17.73
C ARG A 69 2.89 8.72 17.25
N LEU A 70 2.92 7.48 16.78
CA LEU A 70 1.73 6.79 16.27
C LEU A 70 0.70 6.52 17.37
N THR A 71 1.13 6.30 18.61
CA THR A 71 0.22 6.15 19.76
C THR A 71 -0.50 7.46 20.05
N GLN A 72 0.21 8.59 20.11
CA GLN A 72 -0.41 9.91 20.29
C GLN A 72 -1.38 10.26 19.15
N PHE A 73 -0.98 9.95 17.91
CA PHE A 73 -1.83 10.12 16.75
C PHE A 73 -3.09 9.25 16.83
N ALA A 74 -2.95 7.95 17.14
CA ALA A 74 -4.08 7.03 17.28
C ALA A 74 -5.01 7.45 18.42
N GLN A 75 -4.50 7.89 19.57
CA GLN A 75 -5.34 8.38 20.67
C GLN A 75 -6.19 9.59 20.27
N THR A 76 -5.64 10.46 19.44
CA THR A 76 -6.31 11.69 18.99
C THR A 76 -7.37 11.42 17.92
N PHE A 77 -7.04 10.60 16.92
CA PHE A 77 -7.85 10.46 15.71
C PHE A 77 -8.56 9.12 15.59
N MET A 78 -8.00 8.05 16.16
CA MET A 78 -8.45 6.66 16.00
C MET A 78 -8.26 5.84 17.29
N PRO A 79 -8.92 6.22 18.41
CA PRO A 79 -8.64 5.64 19.72
C PRO A 79 -8.84 4.12 19.76
N GLN A 80 -9.73 3.58 18.92
CA GLN A 80 -9.94 2.14 18.75
C GLN A 80 -8.71 1.37 18.24
N LEU A 81 -7.76 2.03 17.58
CA LEU A 81 -6.51 1.45 17.10
C LEU A 81 -5.37 1.59 18.12
N SER A 82 -5.51 2.48 19.11
CA SER A 82 -4.46 2.74 20.11
C SER A 82 -4.07 1.49 20.89
N SER A 83 -5.03 0.60 21.19
CA SER A 83 -4.79 -0.65 21.92
C SER A 83 -4.14 -1.74 21.07
N LYS A 84 -4.11 -1.57 19.75
CA LYS A 84 -3.56 -2.55 18.79
C LYS A 84 -2.09 -2.28 18.43
N LEU A 85 -1.58 -1.10 18.78
CA LEU A 85 -0.18 -0.72 18.58
C LEU A 85 0.72 -1.42 19.61
N THR A 86 1.80 -2.05 19.17
CA THR A 86 2.76 -2.71 20.06
C THR A 86 4.20 -2.39 19.62
N LEU A 87 5.03 -1.96 20.58
CA LEU A 87 6.46 -1.81 20.36
C LEU A 87 7.14 -3.18 20.34
N TYR A 88 7.70 -3.53 19.19
CA TYR A 88 8.50 -4.72 19.00
C TYR A 88 9.95 -4.44 19.39
N ARG A 89 10.51 -5.29 20.26
CA ARG A 89 11.91 -5.19 20.75
C ARG A 89 12.67 -6.51 20.62
N GLY A 90 12.29 -7.36 19.67
CA GLY A 90 13.01 -8.61 19.47
C GLY A 90 14.35 -8.40 18.76
N GLU A 91 15.25 -9.38 18.89
CA GLU A 91 16.60 -9.34 18.28
C GLU A 91 16.60 -9.50 16.77
N ARG A 92 15.55 -10.08 16.19
CA ARG A 92 15.39 -10.26 14.74
C ARG A 92 14.54 -9.15 14.16
N ALA A 93 14.84 -8.66 12.96
CA ALA A 93 14.03 -7.63 12.33
C ALA A 93 12.60 -8.15 12.09
N LEU A 94 11.61 -7.25 12.10
CA LEU A 94 10.22 -7.61 11.85
C LEU A 94 10.04 -8.28 10.48
N PHE A 95 10.77 -7.84 9.46
CA PHE A 95 10.67 -8.41 8.12
C PHE A 95 11.23 -9.83 8.03
N ASP A 96 12.36 -10.09 8.71
CA ASP A 96 12.95 -11.43 8.81
C ASP A 96 12.02 -12.42 9.50
N LEU A 97 11.32 -11.99 10.57
CA LEU A 97 10.42 -12.87 11.33
C LEU A 97 9.24 -13.40 10.50
N PHE A 98 8.81 -12.63 9.52
CA PHE A 98 7.66 -12.96 8.68
C PHE A 98 8.06 -13.37 7.26
N ASP A 99 9.36 -13.58 7.01
CA ASP A 99 9.94 -13.85 5.69
C ASP A 99 9.47 -12.86 4.60
N ILE A 100 9.14 -11.64 5.03
CA ILE A 100 8.60 -10.59 4.15
C ILE A 100 9.67 -10.18 3.16
N ASP A 101 10.95 -10.23 3.50
CA ASP A 101 12.03 -9.90 2.58
C ASP A 101 12.09 -10.85 1.38
N SER A 102 11.79 -12.14 1.55
CA SER A 102 11.73 -13.10 0.44
C SER A 102 10.52 -12.82 -0.45
N GLU A 103 9.37 -12.48 0.15
CA GLU A 103 8.18 -12.07 -0.60
C GLU A 103 8.34 -10.72 -1.29
N ILE A 104 8.97 -9.72 -0.65
CA ILE A 104 9.28 -8.41 -1.22
C ILE A 104 10.24 -8.59 -2.39
N ASN A 105 11.32 -9.36 -2.24
CA ASN A 105 12.27 -9.59 -3.32
C ASN A 105 11.64 -10.35 -4.50
N LYS A 106 10.76 -11.31 -4.23
CA LYS A 106 9.95 -11.96 -5.28
C LYS A 106 8.96 -10.98 -5.93
N ALA A 107 8.31 -10.14 -5.13
CA ALA A 107 7.31 -9.18 -5.60
C ALA A 107 7.94 -8.03 -6.38
N LEU A 108 9.16 -7.61 -6.03
CA LEU A 108 9.98 -6.60 -6.70
C LEU A 108 10.86 -7.18 -7.81
N GLY A 109 10.97 -8.50 -7.89
CA GLY A 109 11.72 -9.20 -8.93
C GLY A 109 11.21 -8.84 -10.32
N ARG A 110 12.12 -8.76 -11.30
CA ARG A 110 11.78 -8.42 -12.70
C ARG A 110 10.72 -9.37 -13.31
N ARG A 111 10.65 -10.60 -12.82
CA ARG A 111 9.74 -11.66 -13.27
C ARG A 111 8.66 -11.93 -12.23
N VAL A 112 7.39 -11.95 -12.64
CA VAL A 112 6.24 -12.31 -11.80
C VAL A 112 5.52 -13.49 -12.43
N ASP A 113 5.57 -14.66 -11.80
CA ASP A 113 4.89 -15.85 -12.33
C ASP A 113 3.36 -15.79 -12.12
N LEU A 114 2.61 -16.26 -13.10
CA LEU A 114 1.16 -16.37 -13.10
C LEU A 114 0.73 -17.78 -12.67
N LYS A 115 -0.48 -17.90 -12.12
CA LYS A 115 -1.02 -19.19 -11.63
C LYS A 115 -1.18 -20.23 -12.73
N SER A 116 -1.46 -19.76 -13.95
CA SER A 116 -1.55 -20.59 -15.15
C SER A 116 -0.19 -21.09 -15.68
N GLY A 117 0.95 -20.64 -15.15
CA GLY A 117 2.28 -21.02 -15.64
C GLY A 117 2.86 -20.08 -16.70
N GLY A 118 2.15 -19.01 -17.05
CA GLY A 118 2.71 -17.84 -17.71
C GLY A 118 3.52 -16.96 -16.74
N TYR A 119 4.15 -15.91 -17.24
CA TYR A 119 4.88 -14.95 -16.41
C TYR A 119 4.86 -13.55 -17.01
N LEU A 120 4.94 -12.55 -16.15
CA LEU A 120 5.10 -11.14 -16.50
C LEU A 120 6.57 -10.74 -16.36
N MET A 121 7.09 -9.99 -17.32
CA MET A 121 8.36 -9.28 -17.20
C MET A 121 8.09 -7.79 -17.05
N ILE A 122 8.56 -7.20 -15.95
CA ILE A 122 8.38 -5.78 -15.64
C ILE A 122 9.73 -5.10 -15.77
N ASP A 123 9.87 -4.25 -16.78
CA ASP A 123 11.08 -3.49 -17.06
C ASP A 123 10.83 -1.99 -16.89
N GLN A 124 11.48 -1.42 -15.89
CA GLN A 124 11.44 0.02 -15.64
C GLN A 124 12.64 0.67 -16.33
N THR A 125 12.34 1.58 -17.26
CA THR A 125 13.33 2.46 -17.91
C THR A 125 13.19 3.88 -17.38
N GLU A 126 14.05 4.78 -17.83
CA GLU A 126 14.12 6.17 -17.37
C GLU A 126 12.80 6.96 -17.55
N SER A 127 11.98 6.60 -18.53
CA SER A 127 10.75 7.35 -18.86
C SER A 127 9.49 6.50 -18.95
N MET A 128 9.60 5.18 -18.95
CA MET A 128 8.44 4.28 -19.06
C MET A 128 8.67 2.95 -18.34
N THR A 129 7.56 2.34 -17.91
CA THR A 129 7.56 0.95 -17.45
C THR A 129 6.89 0.08 -18.51
N THR A 130 7.63 -0.89 -19.04
CA THR A 130 7.15 -1.89 -19.99
C THR A 130 6.77 -3.15 -19.24
N ILE A 131 5.60 -3.70 -19.55
CA ILE A 131 5.14 -4.98 -18.98
C ILE A 131 4.82 -5.96 -20.10
N ASP A 132 5.62 -7.02 -20.18
CA ASP A 132 5.44 -8.09 -21.16
C ASP A 132 4.73 -9.29 -20.53
N VAL A 133 3.75 -9.84 -21.23
CA VAL A 133 2.99 -11.03 -20.80
C VAL A 133 3.43 -12.23 -21.64
N ASN A 134 3.98 -13.24 -20.97
CA ASN A 134 4.38 -14.49 -21.61
C ASN A 134 3.47 -15.63 -21.14
N THR A 135 2.95 -16.41 -22.07
CA THR A 135 2.07 -17.57 -21.79
C THR A 135 2.83 -18.79 -21.24
N GLY A 136 4.17 -18.78 -21.31
CA GLY A 136 5.01 -19.84 -20.72
C GLY A 136 4.69 -21.23 -21.27
N SER A 137 4.88 -22.27 -20.44
CA SER A 137 4.64 -23.67 -20.79
C SER A 137 3.15 -24.05 -20.88
N PHE A 138 2.24 -23.09 -20.67
CA PHE A 138 0.80 -23.32 -20.66
C PHE A 138 0.26 -23.41 -22.09
N VAL A 139 0.53 -24.54 -22.74
CA VAL A 139 -0.04 -24.87 -24.04
C VAL A 139 -1.20 -25.83 -23.79
N GLY A 140 -2.39 -25.28 -23.51
CA GLY A 140 -3.61 -26.06 -23.42
C GLY A 140 -3.83 -26.79 -24.75
N ALA A 141 -3.76 -28.12 -24.73
CA ALA A 141 -3.64 -28.99 -25.91
C ALA A 141 -4.83 -28.97 -26.89
N ARG A 142 -5.74 -27.98 -26.86
CA ARG A 142 -6.86 -27.91 -27.82
C ARG A 142 -7.34 -26.52 -28.25
N ASN A 143 -7.18 -25.44 -27.49
CA ASN A 143 -7.61 -24.09 -27.90
C ASN A 143 -6.59 -23.01 -27.46
N LEU A 144 -5.81 -22.48 -28.40
CA LEU A 144 -4.83 -21.40 -28.16
C LEU A 144 -5.52 -20.10 -27.74
N ASP A 145 -6.66 -19.76 -28.33
CA ASP A 145 -7.37 -18.50 -28.06
C ASP A 145 -7.90 -18.42 -26.62
N ASP A 146 -8.52 -19.49 -26.13
CA ASP A 146 -9.01 -19.57 -24.75
C ASP A 146 -7.85 -19.47 -23.73
N THR A 147 -6.71 -20.07 -24.08
CA THR A 147 -5.49 -20.06 -23.28
C THR A 147 -4.93 -18.63 -23.18
N VAL A 148 -4.81 -17.92 -24.32
CA VAL A 148 -4.33 -16.53 -24.38
C VAL A 148 -5.28 -15.60 -23.62
N PHE A 149 -6.59 -15.76 -23.79
CA PHE A 149 -7.59 -14.95 -23.08
C PHE A 149 -7.48 -15.13 -21.56
N LYS A 150 -7.38 -16.37 -21.09
CA LYS A 150 -7.25 -16.67 -19.66
C LYS A 150 -5.95 -16.15 -19.06
N THR A 151 -4.82 -16.30 -19.77
CA THR A 151 -3.54 -15.74 -19.33
C THR A 151 -3.59 -14.21 -19.26
N ASN A 152 -4.21 -13.54 -20.25
CA ASN A 152 -4.35 -12.08 -20.24
C ASN A 152 -5.23 -11.57 -19.08
N LEU A 153 -6.31 -12.29 -18.74
CA LEU A 153 -7.15 -11.92 -17.61
C LEU A 153 -6.39 -12.01 -16.27
N GLU A 154 -5.62 -13.10 -16.09
CA GLU A 154 -4.75 -13.27 -14.91
C GLU A 154 -3.64 -12.21 -14.88
N ALA A 155 -3.02 -11.94 -16.03
CA ALA A 155 -2.01 -10.90 -16.20
C ALA A 155 -2.54 -9.52 -15.79
N ALA A 156 -3.75 -9.14 -16.22
CA ALA A 156 -4.33 -7.86 -15.87
C ALA A 156 -4.50 -7.68 -14.34
N GLN A 157 -4.95 -8.72 -13.64
CA GLN A 157 -5.07 -8.69 -12.18
C GLN A 157 -3.70 -8.58 -11.50
N ALA A 158 -2.72 -9.34 -11.98
CA ALA A 158 -1.36 -9.30 -11.45
C ALA A 158 -0.69 -7.94 -11.69
N ILE A 159 -0.86 -7.34 -12.87
CA ILE A 159 -0.39 -5.98 -13.20
C ILE A 159 -0.98 -4.96 -12.23
N ALA A 160 -2.29 -4.97 -12.02
CA ALA A 160 -2.95 -4.03 -11.10
C ALA A 160 -2.39 -4.13 -9.67
N ARG A 161 -2.11 -5.36 -9.20
CA ARG A 161 -1.46 -5.58 -7.90
C ARG A 161 -0.01 -5.07 -7.89
N GLN A 162 0.75 -5.33 -8.93
CA GLN A 162 2.17 -4.92 -9.04
C GLN A 162 2.34 -3.41 -9.12
N LEU A 163 1.45 -2.70 -9.83
CA LEU A 163 1.45 -1.24 -9.86
C LEU A 163 1.26 -0.63 -8.47
N ARG A 164 0.36 -1.22 -7.67
CA ARG A 164 0.15 -0.80 -6.26
C ARG A 164 1.35 -1.15 -5.38
N LEU A 165 1.89 -2.36 -5.49
CA LEU A 165 3.01 -2.82 -4.68
C LEU A 165 4.30 -2.03 -4.94
N ARG A 166 4.56 -1.67 -6.20
CA ARG A 166 5.78 -0.96 -6.61
C ARG A 166 5.63 0.56 -6.63
N ASN A 167 4.43 1.06 -6.32
CA ASN A 167 4.10 2.48 -6.41
C ASN A 167 4.52 3.10 -7.76
N LEU A 168 4.33 2.36 -8.86
CA LEU A 168 4.74 2.78 -10.20
C LEU A 168 3.78 3.85 -10.72
N GLY A 169 4.28 5.07 -10.91
CA GLY A 169 3.58 6.17 -11.57
C GLY A 169 4.23 6.52 -12.91
N GLY A 170 3.43 6.96 -13.89
CA GLY A 170 3.90 7.33 -15.23
C GLY A 170 3.14 6.62 -16.36
N ILE A 171 3.66 6.70 -17.59
CA ILE A 171 3.08 6.00 -18.75
C ILE A 171 3.47 4.52 -18.67
N ILE A 172 2.44 3.67 -18.64
CA ILE A 172 2.59 2.20 -18.64
C ILE A 172 2.16 1.70 -20.01
N ILE A 173 3.06 1.02 -20.71
CA ILE A 173 2.80 0.48 -22.05
C ILE A 173 2.83 -1.04 -21.98
N ARG A 174 1.74 -1.66 -22.43
CA ARG A 174 1.72 -3.09 -22.78
C ARG A 174 1.86 -3.19 -24.30
N PRO A 175 3.01 -3.63 -24.84
CA PRO A 175 3.10 -3.96 -26.25
C PRO A 175 2.21 -5.17 -26.53
N ALA A 176 1.31 -5.04 -27.50
CA ALA A 176 0.56 -6.19 -28.00
C ALA A 176 1.52 -7.09 -28.79
N PRO A 177 1.44 -8.43 -28.66
CA PRO A 177 2.14 -9.30 -29.58
C PRO A 177 1.56 -9.06 -30.99
N LEU A 178 2.44 -8.99 -32.00
CA LEU A 178 2.09 -9.05 -33.41
C LEU A 178 1.42 -10.38 -33.75
#